data_AF-A0A858SRT6-F1
#
_entry.id   AF-A0A858SRT6-F1
#
_cell.length_a   1.000
_cell.length_b   1.000
_cell.length_c   1.000
_cell.angle_alpha   90.00
_cell.angle_beta   90.00
_cell.angle_gamma   90.00
#
_symmetry.space_group_name_H-M   'P 1'
#
loop_
_entity.id
_entity.type
_entity.pdbx_description
1 polymer ?
#
loop_
_entity_poly.entity_id
_entity_poly.type
_entity_poly.pdbx_seq_one_letter_code
_entity_poly.pdbx_strand_id
1 'polypeptide(L)'
;MTRLITFAAALIFAGAVAAEDRYVGYYYPDITSEETFDRVIRASEGAGKAVRLDFINVLTTAQLEAPESPRFVFFAKGSDAGTLILTALDDDVFSSIYRARAIMAQLTVSVRKGGFFQQEDLQYVATFYDLLQLMQFDEMIITDGETWSHRVTFTR
;
A
#
# COMPACT_ATOMS: atom_id res chain seq x y z
N MET A 1 15.62 64.46 -15.77
CA MET A 1 14.76 64.24 -14.58
C MET A 1 14.04 62.92 -14.74
N THR A 2 14.47 61.98 -13.89
CA THR A 2 14.04 60.61 -13.56
C THR A 2 12.54 60.33 -13.69
N ARG A 3 12.15 59.23 -14.37
CA ARG A 3 10.95 58.39 -14.06
C ARG A 3 11.22 56.95 -14.53
N LEU A 4 11.90 56.18 -13.69
CA LEU A 4 11.36 55.08 -12.86
C LEU A 4 10.70 53.96 -13.68
N ILE A 5 11.46 52.87 -13.76
CA ILE A 5 11.11 51.54 -14.24
C ILE A 5 10.03 50.94 -13.34
N THR A 6 9.02 50.27 -13.90
CA THR A 6 8.16 49.36 -13.12
C THR A 6 8.10 48.01 -13.82
N PHE A 7 8.95 47.10 -13.33
CA PHE A 7 8.92 45.68 -13.63
C PHE A 7 7.76 45.06 -12.83
N ALA A 8 6.74 44.53 -13.50
CA ALA A 8 5.76 43.65 -12.86
C ALA A 8 6.11 42.21 -13.24
N ALA A 9 6.90 41.55 -12.41
CA ALA A 9 7.14 40.12 -12.50
C ALA A 9 5.92 39.39 -11.92
N ALA A 10 5.07 38.85 -12.79
CA ALA A 10 4.02 37.92 -12.40
C ALA A 10 4.67 36.57 -12.10
N LEU A 11 4.96 36.32 -10.82
CA LEU A 11 5.30 34.99 -10.31
C LEU A 11 4.03 34.12 -10.36
N ILE A 12 3.88 33.36 -11.44
CA ILE A 12 2.91 32.28 -11.52
C ILE A 12 3.42 31.19 -10.57
N PHE A 13 2.89 31.16 -9.34
CA PHE A 13 2.98 30.00 -8.47
C PHE A 13 2.15 28.88 -9.12
N ALA A 14 2.78 28.13 -10.02
CA ALA A 14 2.31 26.80 -10.37
C ALA A 14 2.58 25.91 -9.16
N GLY A 15 1.71 26.00 -8.14
CA GLY A 15 1.61 24.95 -7.15
C GLY A 15 1.34 23.66 -7.91
N ALA A 16 2.24 22.68 -7.78
CA ALA A 16 1.96 21.34 -8.24
C ALA A 16 0.68 20.92 -7.50
N VAL A 17 -0.44 20.91 -8.22
CA VAL A 17 -1.67 20.29 -7.74
C VAL A 17 -1.30 18.82 -7.68
N ALA A 18 -0.84 18.35 -6.52
CA ALA A 18 -0.70 16.93 -6.26
C ALA A 18 -2.04 16.34 -6.68
N ALA A 19 -2.02 15.42 -7.66
CA ALA A 19 -3.24 14.81 -8.16
C ALA A 19 -4.01 14.33 -6.93
N GLU A 20 -5.13 14.99 -6.64
CA GLU A 20 -5.95 14.69 -5.49
C GLU A 20 -6.22 13.19 -5.56
N ASP A 21 -5.85 12.47 -4.50
CA ASP A 21 -5.96 11.02 -4.48
C ASP A 21 -7.45 10.68 -4.53
N ARG A 22 -7.96 10.49 -5.75
CA ARG A 22 -9.36 10.21 -6.06
C ARG A 22 -9.91 8.96 -5.36
N TYR A 23 -9.06 8.19 -4.70
CA TYR A 23 -9.45 7.03 -3.91
C TYR A 23 -9.85 7.42 -2.48
N VAL A 24 -9.32 8.52 -1.95
CA VAL A 24 -9.72 9.10 -0.66
C VAL A 24 -11.16 9.59 -0.74
N GLY A 25 -11.96 9.30 0.28
CA GLY A 25 -13.39 9.60 0.34
C GLY A 25 -14.27 8.68 -0.50
N TYR A 26 -13.69 7.84 -1.37
CA TYR A 26 -14.42 6.83 -2.15
C TYR A 26 -14.19 5.40 -1.65
N TYR A 27 -12.93 4.99 -1.44
CA TYR A 27 -12.58 3.66 -0.93
C TYR A 27 -12.18 3.65 0.54
N TYR A 28 -11.68 4.77 1.06
CA TYR A 28 -11.17 4.89 2.43
C TYR A 28 -11.21 6.37 2.88
N PRO A 29 -11.33 6.68 4.18
CA PRO A 29 -11.31 8.05 4.71
C PRO A 29 -9.91 8.67 4.59
N ASP A 30 -9.79 9.95 4.94
CA ASP A 30 -8.52 10.67 4.89
C ASP A 30 -7.36 9.91 5.58
N ILE A 31 -6.16 10.06 5.03
CA ILE A 31 -4.94 9.50 5.63
C ILE A 31 -4.67 10.19 6.96
N THR A 32 -4.76 9.44 8.05
CA THR A 32 -4.55 9.96 9.41
C THR A 32 -3.13 9.71 9.91
N SER A 33 -2.40 8.78 9.28
CA SER A 33 -1.02 8.46 9.64
C SER A 33 -0.25 7.84 8.48
N GLU A 34 1.07 7.99 8.49
CA GLU A 34 1.96 7.52 7.44
C GLU A 34 3.23 6.89 8.01
N GLU A 35 3.82 5.94 7.29
CA GLU A 35 5.17 5.45 7.52
C GLU A 35 5.90 5.14 6.21
N THR A 36 7.23 5.10 6.29
CA THR A 36 8.10 4.65 5.19
C THR A 36 8.69 3.29 5.54
N PHE A 37 8.58 2.35 4.61
CA PHE A 37 9.28 1.07 4.67
C PHE A 37 10.46 1.11 3.71
N ASP A 38 11.68 1.09 4.24
CA ASP A 38 12.95 1.25 3.52
C ASP A 38 13.87 0.04 3.61
N ARG A 39 13.42 -1.03 4.27
CA ARG A 39 14.20 -2.25 4.41
C ARG A 39 14.26 -2.99 3.08
N VAL A 40 15.44 -3.06 2.47
CA VAL A 40 15.68 -3.84 1.24
C VAL A 40 16.35 -5.16 1.59
N ILE A 41 15.58 -6.26 1.52
CA ILE A 41 16.13 -7.61 1.78
C ILE A 41 16.83 -8.21 0.55
N ARG A 42 16.48 -7.75 -0.65
CA ARG A 42 17.12 -8.14 -1.91
C ARG A 42 16.82 -7.15 -3.02
N ALA A 43 17.75 -7.00 -3.95
CA ALA A 43 17.45 -6.45 -5.26
C ALA A 43 16.48 -7.39 -6.01
N SER A 44 15.44 -6.82 -6.59
CA SER A 44 14.48 -7.50 -7.47
C SER A 44 14.52 -6.81 -8.82
N GLU A 45 14.51 -7.56 -9.92
CA GLU A 45 14.26 -6.99 -11.25
C GLU A 45 12.86 -6.37 -11.37
N GLY A 46 12.02 -6.60 -10.35
CA GLY A 46 10.71 -6.02 -10.21
C GLY A 46 9.62 -6.96 -10.63
N ALA A 47 8.46 -6.85 -9.99
CA ALA A 47 7.26 -7.50 -10.48
C ALA A 47 6.50 -6.50 -11.36
N GLY A 48 6.12 -6.92 -12.56
CA GLY A 48 5.24 -6.12 -13.42
C GLY A 48 3.80 -6.09 -12.87
N LYS A 49 2.97 -5.21 -13.42
CA LYS A 49 1.53 -5.09 -13.09
C LYS A 49 0.81 -6.45 -13.06
N ALA A 50 1.10 -7.33 -14.03
CA ALA A 50 0.47 -8.65 -14.11
C ALA A 50 0.71 -9.50 -12.85
N VAL A 51 1.95 -9.53 -12.35
CA VAL A 51 2.31 -10.29 -11.15
C VAL A 51 1.62 -9.73 -9.90
N ARG A 52 1.52 -8.40 -9.77
CA ARG A 52 0.77 -7.77 -8.66
C ARG A 52 -0.71 -8.13 -8.70
N LEU A 53 -1.33 -8.13 -9.88
CA LEU A 53 -2.72 -8.54 -10.05
C LEU A 53 -2.93 -10.01 -9.72
N ASP A 54 -2.04 -10.90 -10.18
CA ASP A 54 -2.11 -12.32 -9.87
C ASP A 54 -1.96 -12.58 -8.36
N PHE A 55 -1.06 -11.86 -7.69
CA PHE A 55 -0.93 -11.92 -6.24
C PHE A 55 -2.23 -11.56 -5.52
N ILE A 56 -2.89 -10.48 -5.94
CA ILE A 56 -4.17 -10.06 -5.35
C ILE A 56 -5.26 -11.08 -5.63
N ASN A 57 -5.33 -11.61 -6.86
CA ASN A 57 -6.29 -12.66 -7.21
C ASN A 57 -6.11 -13.90 -6.32
N VAL A 58 -4.87 -14.31 -6.03
CA VAL A 58 -4.59 -15.42 -5.10
C VAL A 58 -5.10 -15.11 -3.69
N LEU A 59 -4.84 -13.90 -3.17
CA LEU A 59 -5.37 -13.49 -1.86
C LEU A 59 -6.90 -13.49 -1.83
N THR A 60 -7.54 -12.91 -2.85
CA THR A 60 -9.00 -12.84 -2.95
C THR A 60 -9.62 -14.24 -3.06
N THR A 61 -9.09 -15.11 -3.91
CA THR A 61 -9.57 -16.50 -4.04
C THR A 61 -9.45 -17.24 -2.71
N ALA A 62 -8.31 -17.14 -2.03
CA ALA A 62 -8.12 -17.77 -0.72
C ALA A 62 -9.13 -17.27 0.33
N GLN A 63 -9.50 -15.98 0.30
CA GLN A 63 -10.55 -15.43 1.16
C GLN A 63 -11.96 -15.92 0.79
N LEU A 64 -12.26 -16.08 -0.50
CA LEU A 64 -13.57 -16.56 -0.97
C LEU A 64 -13.76 -18.06 -0.76
N GLU A 65 -12.68 -18.84 -0.75
CA GLU A 65 -12.71 -20.28 -0.47
C GLU A 65 -12.74 -20.60 1.03
N ALA A 66 -12.49 -19.61 1.90
CA ALA A 66 -12.56 -19.78 3.34
C ALA A 66 -14.00 -20.08 3.80
N PRO A 67 -14.21 -20.97 4.79
CA PRO A 67 -15.55 -21.27 5.32
C PRO A 67 -16.27 -20.06 5.92
N GLU A 68 -15.50 -19.16 6.53
CA GLU A 68 -15.99 -17.92 7.12
C GLU A 68 -16.08 -16.76 6.11
N SER A 69 -17.03 -15.84 6.33
CA SER A 69 -17.09 -14.61 5.55
C SER A 69 -15.86 -13.73 5.80
N PRO A 70 -15.28 -13.10 4.75
CA PRO A 70 -14.16 -12.19 4.91
C PRO A 70 -14.54 -11.03 5.84
N ARG A 71 -13.73 -10.83 6.87
CA ARG A 71 -13.86 -9.68 7.76
C ARG A 71 -13.02 -8.49 7.30
N PHE A 72 -12.05 -8.73 6.43
CA PHE A 72 -11.26 -7.71 5.76
C PHE A 72 -10.94 -8.16 4.34
N VAL A 73 -10.66 -7.22 3.45
CA VAL A 73 -10.41 -7.50 2.03
C VAL A 73 -9.17 -6.78 1.53
N PHE A 74 -8.52 -7.40 0.53
CA PHE A 74 -7.44 -6.80 -0.24
C PHE A 74 -7.90 -6.45 -1.65
N PHE A 75 -7.45 -5.30 -2.15
CA PHE A 75 -7.60 -4.94 -3.56
C PHE A 75 -6.52 -3.93 -3.98
N ALA A 76 -6.24 -3.81 -5.28
CA ALA A 76 -5.34 -2.78 -5.79
C ALA A 76 -6.04 -1.63 -6.51
N LYS A 77 -5.34 -0.50 -6.53
CA LYS A 77 -5.67 0.70 -7.30
C LYS A 77 -4.45 1.23 -8.05
N GLY A 78 -4.68 2.27 -8.84
CA GLY A 78 -3.70 2.82 -9.79
C GLY A 78 -3.70 2.08 -11.13
N SER A 79 -3.23 2.78 -12.18
CA SER A 79 -3.06 2.21 -13.52
C SER A 79 -2.18 0.97 -13.52
N ASP A 80 -1.21 0.93 -12.62
CA ASP A 80 -0.16 -0.10 -12.55
C ASP A 80 -0.35 -1.09 -11.40
N ALA A 81 -1.51 -1.04 -10.72
CA ALA A 81 -1.78 -1.80 -9.51
C ALA A 81 -0.68 -1.61 -8.43
N GLY A 82 -0.13 -0.38 -8.34
CA GLY A 82 0.97 -0.05 -7.44
C GLY A 82 0.53 0.23 -6.00
N THR A 83 -0.77 0.50 -5.79
CA THR A 83 -1.34 0.74 -4.45
C THR A 83 -2.11 -0.51 -4.02
N LEU A 84 -1.67 -1.18 -2.96
CA LEU A 84 -2.45 -2.23 -2.28
C LEU A 84 -3.32 -1.61 -1.19
N ILE A 85 -4.57 -2.02 -1.06
CA ILE A 85 -5.47 -1.52 -0.03
C ILE A 85 -6.00 -2.70 0.77
N LEU A 86 -5.92 -2.57 2.10
CA LEU A 86 -6.55 -3.44 3.09
C LEU A 86 -7.65 -2.67 3.80
N THR A 87 -8.88 -3.16 3.70
CA THR A 87 -10.05 -2.53 4.34
C THR A 87 -10.74 -3.52 5.27
N ALA A 88 -10.99 -3.09 6.51
CA ALA A 88 -11.90 -3.81 7.40
C ALA A 88 -13.35 -3.72 6.88
N LEU A 89 -14.12 -4.79 7.01
CA LEU A 89 -15.53 -4.85 6.63
C LEU A 89 -16.47 -4.81 7.83
N ASP A 90 -15.90 -4.78 9.04
CA ASP A 90 -16.63 -4.61 10.30
C ASP A 90 -15.76 -3.90 11.35
N ASP A 91 -16.42 -3.34 12.35
CA ASP A 91 -15.82 -2.48 13.38
C ASP A 91 -14.90 -3.24 14.37
N ASP A 92 -14.94 -4.57 14.36
CA ASP A 92 -14.30 -5.43 15.34
C ASP A 92 -12.94 -5.99 14.86
N VAL A 93 -12.61 -5.92 13.56
CA VAL A 93 -11.41 -6.57 13.01
C VAL A 93 -10.12 -5.92 13.50
N PHE A 94 -9.95 -4.62 13.24
CA PHE A 94 -8.77 -3.89 13.68
C PHE A 94 -9.11 -2.44 13.99
N SER A 95 -9.58 -2.20 15.21
CA SER A 95 -9.79 -0.84 15.77
C SER A 95 -8.52 0.00 15.96
N SER A 96 -7.34 -0.53 15.63
CA SER A 96 -6.08 0.20 15.67
C SER A 96 -5.08 -0.37 14.66
N ILE A 97 -4.11 0.46 14.30
CA ILE A 97 -2.99 0.06 13.45
C ILE A 97 -2.21 -1.15 14.00
N TYR A 98 -2.15 -1.33 15.32
CA TYR A 98 -1.47 -2.47 15.93
C TYR A 98 -2.16 -3.80 15.62
N ARG A 99 -3.50 -3.82 15.62
CA ARG A 99 -4.27 -5.01 15.23
C ARG A 99 -4.10 -5.30 13.73
N ALA A 100 -4.10 -4.25 12.90
CA ALA A 100 -3.84 -4.42 11.47
C ALA A 100 -2.43 -4.98 11.20
N ARG A 101 -1.41 -4.50 11.93
CA ARG A 101 -0.04 -5.05 11.86
C ARG A 101 0.04 -6.50 12.31
N ALA A 102 -0.78 -6.93 13.28
CA ALA A 102 -0.86 -8.34 13.65
C ALA A 102 -1.35 -9.22 12.49
N ILE A 103 -2.27 -8.71 11.66
CA ILE A 103 -2.70 -9.39 10.43
C ILE A 103 -1.55 -9.47 9.43
N MET A 104 -0.77 -8.40 9.25
CA MET A 104 0.42 -8.42 8.39
C MET A 104 1.47 -9.45 8.87
N ALA A 105 1.66 -9.53 10.18
CA ALA A 105 2.52 -10.55 10.79
C ALA A 105 1.97 -11.97 10.58
N GLN A 106 0.65 -12.17 10.66
CA GLN A 106 0.04 -13.45 10.35
C GLN A 106 0.24 -13.84 8.89
N LEU A 107 0.03 -12.91 7.95
CA LEU A 107 0.20 -13.14 6.51
C LEU A 107 1.64 -13.47 6.13
N THR A 108 2.62 -13.01 6.92
CA THR A 108 4.03 -13.39 6.77
C THR A 108 4.21 -14.92 6.81
N VAL A 109 3.37 -15.66 7.55
CA VAL A 109 3.44 -17.13 7.58
C VAL A 109 3.16 -17.72 6.19
N SER A 110 2.16 -17.19 5.48
CA SER A 110 1.84 -17.62 4.11
C SER A 110 2.96 -17.25 3.14
N VAL A 111 3.55 -16.05 3.29
CA VAL A 111 4.69 -15.60 2.48
C VAL A 111 5.88 -16.57 2.60
N ARG A 112 6.25 -16.95 3.82
CA ARG A 112 7.38 -17.85 4.09
C ARG A 112 7.18 -19.28 3.60
N LYS A 113 5.92 -19.69 3.41
CA LYS A 113 5.57 -20.97 2.80
C LYS A 113 5.59 -20.93 1.27
N GLY A 114 5.60 -19.73 0.67
CA GLY A 114 5.65 -19.56 -0.78
C GLY A 114 6.97 -20.06 -1.37
N GLY A 115 6.89 -20.72 -2.53
CA GLY A 115 8.04 -21.36 -3.17
C GLY A 115 9.20 -20.41 -3.49
N PHE A 116 8.91 -19.13 -3.79
CA PHE A 116 9.95 -18.13 -4.05
C PHE A 116 10.85 -17.90 -2.82
N PHE A 117 10.27 -17.62 -1.64
CA PHE A 117 11.06 -17.28 -0.45
C PHE A 117 11.88 -18.47 0.07
N GLN A 118 11.42 -19.70 -0.14
CA GLN A 118 12.16 -20.90 0.22
C GLN A 118 13.36 -21.15 -0.70
N GLN A 119 13.17 -20.98 -2.01
CA GLN A 119 14.24 -21.14 -3.00
C GLN A 119 15.35 -20.10 -2.80
N GLU A 120 14.96 -18.91 -2.34
CA GLU A 120 15.84 -17.76 -2.15
C GLU A 120 16.44 -17.64 -0.75
N ASP A 121 16.18 -18.62 0.13
CA ASP A 121 16.59 -18.68 1.55
C ASP A 121 16.14 -17.48 2.41
N LEU A 122 15.02 -16.85 2.01
CA LEU A 122 14.44 -15.67 2.66
C LEU A 122 13.34 -16.02 3.68
N GLN A 123 12.93 -17.29 3.77
CA GLN A 123 11.84 -17.76 4.63
C GLN A 123 12.01 -17.45 6.12
N TYR A 124 13.23 -17.20 6.59
CA TYR A 124 13.48 -16.86 8.00
C TYR A 124 13.41 -15.37 8.31
N VAL A 125 13.61 -14.52 7.29
CA VAL A 125 13.79 -13.07 7.46
C VAL A 125 12.69 -12.24 6.80
N ALA A 126 12.03 -12.78 5.78
CA ALA A 126 10.98 -12.10 5.03
C ALA A 126 9.72 -11.89 5.88
N THR A 127 9.09 -10.76 5.63
CA THR A 127 7.79 -10.33 6.11
C THR A 127 6.86 -10.06 4.93
N PHE A 128 5.58 -9.85 5.22
CA PHE A 128 4.62 -9.43 4.20
C PHE A 128 5.04 -8.12 3.51
N TYR A 129 5.60 -7.15 4.23
CA TYR A 129 6.04 -5.87 3.65
C TYR A 129 7.23 -6.04 2.70
N ASP A 130 8.17 -6.94 2.99
CA ASP A 130 9.25 -7.20 2.04
C ASP A 130 8.72 -7.85 0.76
N LEU A 131 7.72 -8.72 0.87
CA LEU A 131 7.06 -9.28 -0.32
C LEU A 131 6.44 -8.16 -1.16
N LEU A 132 5.72 -7.21 -0.55
CA LEU A 132 5.13 -6.08 -1.27
C LEU A 132 6.20 -5.21 -1.95
N GLN A 133 7.30 -4.92 -1.25
CA GLN A 133 8.43 -4.17 -1.82
C GLN A 133 9.09 -4.93 -2.98
N LEU A 134 9.33 -6.24 -2.85
CA LEU A 134 9.89 -7.08 -3.92
C LEU A 134 8.98 -7.16 -5.14
N MET A 135 7.65 -7.12 -4.92
CA MET A 135 6.64 -7.02 -5.97
C MET A 135 6.45 -5.60 -6.53
N GLN A 136 7.27 -4.64 -6.07
CA GLN A 136 7.21 -3.25 -6.49
C GLN A 136 5.81 -2.64 -6.32
N PHE A 137 5.12 -2.91 -5.20
CA PHE A 137 4.07 -2.00 -4.74
C PHE A 137 4.71 -0.69 -4.31
N ASP A 138 4.11 0.44 -4.68
CA ASP A 138 4.58 1.78 -4.32
C ASP A 138 4.10 2.15 -2.92
N GLU A 139 2.88 1.75 -2.58
CA GLU A 139 2.31 1.97 -1.26
C GLU A 139 1.29 0.89 -0.86
N MET A 140 1.03 0.82 0.44
CA MET A 140 -0.08 0.08 1.01
C MET A 140 -0.94 1.02 1.86
N ILE A 141 -2.24 1.01 1.65
CA ILE A 141 -3.22 1.69 2.51
C ILE A 141 -3.90 0.65 3.39
N ILE A 142 -3.98 0.94 4.69
CA ILE A 142 -4.68 0.13 5.68
C ILE A 142 -5.76 1.00 6.29
N THR A 143 -7.01 0.56 6.30
CA THR A 143 -8.12 1.36 6.83
C THR A 143 -9.15 0.53 7.57
N ASP A 144 -9.77 1.11 8.59
CA ASP A 144 -10.97 0.56 9.21
C ASP A 144 -12.24 0.76 8.37
N GLY A 145 -12.15 1.52 7.27
CA GLY A 145 -13.29 1.83 6.40
C GLY A 145 -14.20 2.94 6.93
N GLU A 146 -13.89 3.55 8.06
CA GLU A 146 -14.74 4.55 8.70
C GLU A 146 -13.96 5.77 9.21
N THR A 147 -13.05 5.57 10.16
CA THR A 147 -12.46 6.67 10.93
C THR A 147 -10.99 6.92 10.65
N TRP A 148 -10.24 5.95 10.12
CA TRP A 148 -8.82 6.12 9.87
C TRP A 148 -8.27 5.34 8.68
N SER A 149 -7.22 5.93 8.09
CA SER A 149 -6.40 5.31 7.06
C SER A 149 -4.93 5.52 7.37
N HIS A 150 -4.14 4.46 7.26
CA HIS A 150 -2.68 4.46 7.43
C HIS A 150 -2.00 4.14 6.10
N ARG A 151 -1.08 4.99 5.67
CA ARG A 151 -0.27 4.77 4.46
C ARG A 151 1.11 4.23 4.82
N VAL A 152 1.51 3.15 4.16
CA VAL A 152 2.89 2.64 4.14
C VAL A 152 3.47 2.91 2.77
N THR A 153 4.52 3.73 2.68
CA THR A 153 5.24 3.99 1.41
C THR A 153 6.44 3.07 1.31
N PHE A 154 6.58 2.35 0.19
CA PHE A 154 7.72 1.45 -0.03
C PHE A 154 8.82 2.17 -0.81
N THR A 155 10.00 2.27 -0.18
CA THR A 155 11.22 2.77 -0.83
C THR A 155 12.12 1.59 -1.19
N ARG A 156 12.89 1.73 -2.27
CA ARG A 156 13.66 0.67 -2.91
C ARG A 156 15.07 1.15 -3.22
#